data_AF-A0A7X9QGA5-F1
#
_entry.id   AF-A0A7X9QGA5-F1
#
_cell.length_a   1.000
_cell.length_b   1.000
_cell.length_c   1.000
_cell.angle_alpha   90.00
_cell.angle_beta   90.00
_cell.angle_gamma   90.00
#
_symmetry.space_group_name_H-M   'P 1'
#
loop_
_entity.id
_entity.type
_entity.pdbx_description
1 polymer ?
#
loop_
_entity_poly.entity_id
_entity_poly.type
_entity_poly.pdbx_seq_one_letter_code
_entity_poly.pdbx_strand_id
1 'polypeptide(L)' 'MAFDNKQSSISEMIKATENKKNPSSEVSVEDRFERTKQFQFTLQPSVREKITRLAKENGYRSASSYLNDYFKKL' A
#
# COMPACT_ATOMS: atom_id res chain seq x y z
N MET A 1 46.43 -8.22 -15.13
CA MET A 1 45.77 -7.12 -15.88
C MET A 1 45.39 -6.05 -14.85
N ALA A 2 45.81 -4.80 -15.02
CA ALA A 2 45.43 -3.70 -14.13
C ALA A 2 44.13 -3.07 -14.65
N PHE A 3 43.18 -2.79 -13.75
CA PHE A 3 41.91 -2.15 -14.11
C PHE A 3 42.09 -0.64 -14.16
N ASP A 4 41.76 -0.03 -15.30
CA ASP A 4 41.75 1.43 -15.43
C ASP A 4 40.61 2.04 -14.60
N ASN A 5 40.95 3.07 -13.81
CA ASN A 5 40.04 3.73 -12.90
C ASN A 5 39.07 4.67 -13.65
N LYS A 6 37.81 4.25 -13.82
CA LYS A 6 36.72 5.01 -14.47
C LYS A 6 35.77 5.73 -13.47
N GLN A 7 36.29 6.18 -12.32
CA GLN A 7 35.49 6.86 -11.28
C GLN A 7 34.84 8.18 -11.73
N SER A 8 35.47 8.92 -12.65
CA SER A 8 34.94 10.20 -13.15
C SER A 8 33.67 10.02 -13.97
N SER A 9 33.65 9.02 -14.86
CA SER A 9 32.51 8.73 -15.75
C SER A 9 31.28 8.28 -14.95
N ILE A 10 31.50 7.54 -13.87
CA ILE A 10 30.44 7.07 -12.96
C ILE A 10 29.83 8.26 -12.21
N SER A 11 30.66 9.20 -11.77
CA SER A 11 30.23 10.38 -11.02
C SER A 11 29.35 11.32 -11.86
N GLU A 12 29.68 11.51 -13.15
CA GLU A 12 28.86 12.29 -14.08
C GLU A 12 27.49 11.64 -14.33
N MET A 13 27.44 10.32 -14.43
CA MET A 13 26.21 9.56 -14.65
C MET A 13 25.26 9.66 -13.45
N ILE A 14 25.79 9.61 -12.22
CA ILE A 14 25.02 9.78 -10.99
C ILE A 14 24.41 11.19 -10.93
N LYS A 15 25.22 12.24 -11.17
CA LYS A 15 24.74 13.64 -11.17
C LYS A 15 23.66 13.90 -12.22
N ALA A 16 23.78 13.30 -13.41
CA ALA A 16 22.76 13.40 -14.45
C ALA A 16 21.43 12.74 -14.04
N THR A 17 21.47 11.73 -13.17
CA THR A 17 20.29 11.02 -12.68
C THR A 17 19.60 11.76 -11.53
N GLU A 18 20.34 12.50 -10.69
CA GLU A 18 19.76 13.26 -9.58
C GLU A 18 18.91 14.47 -10.02
N ASN A 19 19.24 15.08 -11.17
CA ASN A 19 18.46 16.18 -11.74
C ASN A 19 17.11 15.77 -12.35
N LYS A 20 16.77 14.47 -12.36
CA LYS A 20 15.44 13.94 -12.74
C LYS A 20 14.57 13.58 -11.52
N LYS A 21 14.78 14.21 -10.37
CA LYS A 21 13.72 14.29 -9.35
C LYS A 21 12.64 15.24 -9.85
N ASN A 22 11.67 14.66 -10.54
CA ASN A 22 10.39 15.28 -10.86
C ASN A 22 9.86 16.00 -9.61
N PRO A 23 9.36 17.25 -9.71
CA PRO A 23 8.56 17.80 -8.64
C PRO A 23 7.38 16.86 -8.48
N SER A 24 7.26 16.22 -7.31
CA SER A 24 6.06 15.49 -6.95
C SER A 24 4.93 16.52 -6.94
N SER A 25 4.22 16.62 -8.06
CA SER A 25 2.96 17.32 -8.14
C SER A 25 2.08 16.71 -7.07
N GLU A 26 1.87 17.45 -5.99
CA GLU A 26 0.83 17.20 -5.00
C GLU A 26 -0.50 17.35 -5.74
N VAL A 27 -0.91 16.26 -6.41
CA VAL A 27 -2.24 16.14 -6.95
C VAL A 27 -3.15 16.02 -5.73
N SER A 28 -3.76 17.14 -5.35
CA SER A 28 -4.90 17.21 -4.46
C SER A 28 -6.08 16.54 -5.16
N VAL A 29 -6.06 15.20 -5.16
CA VAL A 29 -7.18 14.38 -5.59
C VAL A 29 -8.27 14.59 -4.55
N GLU A 30 -9.34 15.24 -4.96
CA GLU A 30 -10.61 15.41 -4.27
C GLU A 30 -10.89 14.29 -3.25
N ASP A 31 -11.14 14.68 -2.00
CA ASP A 31 -11.34 13.89 -0.77
C ASP A 31 -12.51 12.87 -0.80
N ARG A 32 -12.91 12.34 -1.95
CA ARG A 32 -14.01 11.38 -2.07
C ARG A 32 -13.59 9.94 -1.78
N PHE A 33 -12.30 9.67 -1.61
CA PHE A 33 -11.79 8.32 -1.35
C PHE A 33 -11.28 8.20 0.09
N GLU A 34 -12.13 7.65 0.97
CA GLU A 34 -11.72 7.30 2.33
C GLU A 34 -10.63 6.22 2.29
N ARG A 35 -9.45 6.57 2.81
CA ARG A 35 -8.34 5.63 2.93
C ARG A 35 -8.61 4.65 4.08
N THR A 36 -8.40 3.37 3.81
CA THR A 36 -8.44 2.33 4.85
C THR A 36 -7.34 2.60 5.87
N LYS A 37 -7.72 2.71 7.15
CA LYS A 37 -6.78 2.79 8.29
C LYS A 37 -6.78 1.48 9.05
N GLN A 38 -5.62 1.12 9.60
CA GLN A 38 -5.52 -0.05 10.47
C GLN A 38 -6.34 0.18 11.74
N PHE A 39 -7.19 -0.79 12.09
CA PHE A 39 -7.94 -0.81 13.34
C PHE A 39 -7.83 -2.21 13.95
N GLN A 40 -7.49 -2.29 15.23
CA GLN A 40 -7.34 -3.55 15.95
C GLN A 40 -8.60 -3.86 16.74
N PHE A 41 -9.19 -5.03 16.49
CA PHE A 41 -10.29 -5.57 17.28
C PHE A 41 -9.78 -6.62 18.26
N THR A 42 -10.22 -6.55 19.51
CA THR A 42 -10.09 -7.65 20.47
C THR A 42 -11.39 -8.45 20.47
N LEU A 43 -11.35 -9.63 19.84
CA LEU A 43 -12.52 -10.51 19.69
C LEU A 43 -12.21 -11.88 20.26
N GLN A 44 -13.25 -12.58 20.71
CA GLN A 44 -13.13 -14.00 21.03
C GLN A 44 -12.74 -14.81 19.77
N PRO A 45 -11.92 -15.87 19.90
CA PRO A 45 -11.50 -16.68 18.75
C PRO A 45 -12.67 -17.23 17.94
N SER A 46 -13.72 -17.70 18.62
CA SER A 46 -14.93 -18.24 17.99
C SER A 46 -15.65 -17.22 17.11
N VAL A 47 -15.68 -15.95 17.52
CA VAL A 47 -16.32 -14.87 16.74
C VAL A 47 -15.47 -14.56 15.51
N ARG A 48 -14.15 -14.47 15.67
CA ARG A 48 -13.21 -14.24 14.56
C ARG A 48 -13.32 -15.33 13.49
N GLU A 49 -13.46 -16.59 13.88
CA GLU A 49 -13.66 -17.69 12.95
C GLU A 49 -14.98 -17.57 12.17
N LYS A 50 -16.08 -17.24 12.86
CA LYS A 50 -17.39 -17.04 12.21
C LYS A 50 -17.34 -15.92 11.16
N ILE A 51 -16.74 -14.78 11.48
CA ILE A 51 -16.59 -13.66 10.52
C ILE A 51 -15.75 -14.11 9.32
N THR A 52 -14.68 -14.88 9.57
CA THR A 52 -13.81 -15.38 8.49
C THR A 52 -14.55 -16.36 7.58
N ARG A 53 -15.40 -17.23 8.13
CA ARG A 53 -16.25 -18.15 7.35
C ARG A 53 -17.28 -17.38 6.52
N LEU A 54 -18.01 -16.45 7.13
CA LEU A 54 -18.98 -15.60 6.45
C LEU A 54 -18.35 -14.80 5.30
N ALA A 55 -17.15 -14.26 5.51
CA ALA A 55 -16.43 -13.56 4.45
C ALA A 55 -16.14 -14.46 3.24
N LYS A 56 -15.66 -15.70 3.50
CA LYS A 56 -15.39 -16.69 2.44
C LYS A 56 -16.65 -17.13 1.71
N GLU A 57 -17.72 -17.40 2.44
CA GLU A 57 -19.02 -17.82 1.87
C GLU A 57 -19.60 -16.76 0.94
N ASN A 58 -19.42 -15.48 1.29
CA ASN A 58 -19.85 -14.36 0.44
C ASN A 58 -18.81 -13.96 -0.63
N GLY A 59 -17.73 -14.74 -0.82
CA GLY A 59 -16.72 -14.51 -1.86
C GLY A 59 -15.72 -13.39 -1.59
N TYR A 60 -15.63 -12.89 -0.35
CA TYR A 60 -14.66 -11.84 0.01
C TYR A 60 -13.27 -12.42 0.25
N ARG A 61 -12.25 -11.63 -0.12
CA ARG A 61 -10.84 -11.97 0.08
C ARG A 61 -10.41 -11.97 1.56
N SER A 62 -11.07 -11.18 2.41
CA SER A 62 -10.76 -11.07 3.83
C SER A 62 -11.96 -10.68 4.67
N ALA A 63 -11.88 -10.98 5.97
CA ALA A 63 -12.84 -10.51 6.97
C ALA A 63 -12.92 -8.96 7.00
N SER A 64 -11.81 -8.26 6.84
CA SER A 64 -11.79 -6.79 6.82
C SER A 64 -12.55 -6.21 5.63
N SER A 65 -12.39 -6.80 4.43
CA SER A 65 -13.13 -6.37 3.24
C SER A 65 -14.63 -6.60 3.40
N TYR A 66 -15.00 -7.78 3.93
CA TYR A 66 -16.39 -8.10 4.24
C TYR A 66 -17.00 -7.09 5.21
N LEU A 67 -16.33 -6.82 6.33
CA LEU A 67 -16.83 -5.88 7.34
C LEU A 67 -16.95 -4.46 6.77
N ASN A 68 -15.95 -3.99 6.01
CA ASN A 68 -15.99 -2.66 5.41
C ASN A 68 -17.20 -2.50 4.49
N ASP A 69 -17.44 -3.47 3.61
CA ASP A 69 -18.58 -3.40 2.68
C ASP A 69 -19.91 -3.64 3.37
N TYR A 70 -19.95 -4.46 4.42
CA TYR A 70 -21.13 -4.66 5.26
C TYR A 70 -21.54 -3.36 5.96
N PHE A 71 -20.61 -2.68 6.63
CA PHE A 71 -20.90 -1.44 7.34
C PHE A 71 -21.15 -0.25 6.42
N LYS A 72 -20.62 -0.25 5.20
CA LYS A 72 -20.96 0.76 4.18
C LYS A 72 -22.41 0.65 3.67
N LYS A 73 -23.02 -0.53 3.77
CA LYS A 73 -24.40 -0.79 3.32
C LYS A 73 -25.44 -0.67 4.43
N LEU A 74 -25.01 -0.50 5.68
CA LEU A 74 -25.86 -0.33 6.84
C LEU A 74 -26.44 1.10 6.86
#